data_AF-A0A0C2ISR8-F1
#
_entry.id   AF-A0A0C2ISR8-F1
#
_cell.length_a   1.000
_cell.length_b   1.000
_cell.length_c   1.000
_cell.angle_alpha   90.00
_cell.angle_beta   90.00
_cell.angle_gamma   90.00
#
_symmetry.space_group_name_H-M   'P 1'
#
loop_
_entity.id
_entity.type
_entity.pdbx_description
1 polymer ?
#
loop_
_entity_poly.entity_id
_entity_poly.type
_entity_poly.pdbx_seq_one_letter_code
_entity_poly.pdbx_strand_id
1 'polypeptide(L)' 'MASDEVESPTSRPSSRNETPPKPDATPSNIEEGADVYRTGGFHPVYVGDVYAGKYKILNKIGFGVYSTVWLVRDVTKS' A
#
# COMPACT_ATOMS: atom_id res chain seq x y z
N MET A 1 -41.89 -1.83 -53.96
CA MET A 1 -41.69 -3.04 -53.13
C MET A 1 -40.20 -3.32 -53.10
N ALA A 2 -39.69 -3.54 -51.89
CA ALA A 2 -38.32 -3.92 -51.49
C ALA A 2 -37.20 -2.88 -51.69
N SER A 3 -36.86 -2.24 -50.57
CA SER A 3 -35.61 -1.55 -50.25
C SER A 3 -34.48 -2.55 -50.03
N ASP A 4 -33.25 -2.17 -50.32
CA ASP A 4 -32.09 -2.50 -49.46
C ASP A 4 -30.96 -1.48 -49.75
N GLU A 5 -30.72 -0.60 -48.78
CA GLU A 5 -29.53 0.24 -48.65
C GLU A 5 -28.42 -0.60 -48.01
N VAL A 6 -27.17 -0.47 -48.46
CA VAL A 6 -26.05 -0.54 -47.51
C VAL A 6 -25.00 0.50 -47.86
N GLU A 7 -25.02 1.55 -47.04
CA GLU A 7 -24.00 2.58 -46.82
C GLU A 7 -22.57 2.03 -46.74
N SER A 8 -21.62 2.84 -47.22
CA SER A 8 -20.26 2.84 -46.69
C SER A 8 -19.85 4.27 -46.39
N PRO A 9 -19.62 4.61 -45.11
CA PRO A 9 -18.60 5.58 -44.80
C PRO A 9 -17.62 5.07 -43.75
N THR A 10 -16.35 5.36 -44.04
CA THR A 10 -15.14 5.17 -43.25
C THR A 10 -15.31 5.52 -41.77
N SER A 11 -14.89 4.63 -40.88
CA SER A 11 -14.55 4.97 -39.49
C SER A 11 -13.42 4.08 -39.00
N ARG A 12 -12.26 4.71 -38.73
CA ARG A 12 -11.06 4.10 -38.11
C ARG A 12 -11.44 3.23 -36.91
N PRO A 13 -10.94 1.99 -36.77
CA PRO A 13 -10.81 1.42 -35.45
C PRO A 13 -9.67 2.17 -34.74
N SER A 14 -10.04 3.11 -33.88
CA SER A 14 -9.14 3.69 -32.88
C SER A 14 -8.54 2.55 -32.06
N SER A 15 -7.21 2.49 -32.02
CA SER A 15 -6.42 1.57 -31.20
C SER A 15 -6.88 1.64 -29.74
N ARG A 16 -7.78 0.74 -29.35
CA ARG A 16 -8.17 0.59 -27.95
C ARG A 16 -7.19 -0.41 -27.35
N ASN A 17 -6.10 0.13 -26.82
CA ASN A 17 -5.20 -0.63 -25.96
C ASN A 17 -5.96 -0.96 -24.67
N GLU A 18 -6.75 -2.02 -24.67
CA GLU A 18 -7.31 -2.58 -23.44
C GLU A 18 -6.16 -3.17 -22.65
N THR A 19 -5.74 -2.43 -21.63
CA THR A 19 -4.79 -2.91 -20.64
C THR A 19 -5.48 -4.03 -19.86
N PRO A 20 -4.90 -5.23 -19.75
CA PRO A 20 -5.50 -6.31 -18.96
C PRO A 20 -5.82 -5.81 -17.54
N PRO A 21 -6.96 -6.20 -16.94
CA PRO A 21 -7.24 -5.87 -15.55
C PRO A 21 -6.07 -6.40 -14.72
N LYS A 22 -5.38 -5.48 -14.05
CA LYS A 22 -4.29 -5.79 -13.12
C LYS A 22 -4.87 -6.82 -12.13
N PRO A 23 -4.26 -8.01 -11.98
CA PRO A 23 -4.81 -9.03 -11.11
C PRO A 23 -5.10 -8.40 -9.76
N ASP A 24 -6.34 -8.57 -9.27
CA ASP A 24 -6.73 -8.15 -7.94
C ASP A 24 -5.59 -8.47 -6.99
N ALA A 25 -5.15 -7.45 -6.26
CA ALA A 25 -4.06 -7.56 -5.31
C ALA A 25 -4.48 -8.54 -4.22
N THR A 26 -4.33 -9.83 -4.49
CA THR A 26 -4.15 -10.84 -3.47
C THR A 26 -3.05 -10.30 -2.55
N PRO A 27 -3.29 -10.17 -1.23
CA PRO A 27 -2.24 -9.77 -0.30
C PRO A 27 -1.27 -10.94 -0.13
N SER A 28 -0.54 -11.25 -1.19
CA SER A 28 0.42 -12.35 -1.26
C SER A 28 1.73 -12.01 -0.55
N ASN A 29 1.89 -10.76 -0.10
CA ASN A 29 2.92 -10.38 0.85
C ASN A 29 2.39 -9.20 1.68
N ILE A 30 2.13 -9.39 2.98
CA ILE A 30 1.84 -8.28 3.89
C ILE A 30 3.18 -7.60 4.13
N GLU A 31 3.52 -6.66 3.25
CA GLU A 31 4.68 -5.78 3.40
C GLU A 31 4.18 -4.40 3.82
N GLU A 32 4.89 -3.77 4.76
CA GLU A 32 4.52 -2.44 5.26
C GLU A 32 4.69 -1.37 4.17
N GLY A 33 5.74 -1.48 3.36
CA GLY A 33 6.15 -0.51 2.35
C GLY A 33 6.77 0.76 2.97
N ALA A 34 7.67 1.43 2.26
CA ALA A 34 8.24 2.70 2.73
C ALA A 34 7.22 3.86 2.68
N ASP A 35 6.25 3.78 1.75
CA ASP A 35 5.31 4.86 1.46
C ASP A 35 4.31 5.17 2.59
N VAL A 36 4.15 4.25 3.56
CA VAL A 36 3.28 4.46 4.72
C VAL A 36 3.90 5.37 5.78
N TYR A 37 5.22 5.57 5.75
CA TYR A 37 5.93 6.50 6.64
C TYR A 37 5.89 7.92 6.06
N ARG A 38 4.73 8.55 6.18
CA ARG A 38 4.45 9.90 5.68
C ARG A 38 3.62 10.69 6.69
N THR A 39 3.46 11.99 6.47
CA THR A 39 2.50 12.81 7.23
C THR A 39 1.11 12.17 7.19
N GLY A 40 0.52 11.93 8.37
CA GLY A 40 -0.76 11.22 8.52
C GLY A 40 -0.69 9.69 8.41
N GLY A 41 0.50 9.12 8.22
CA GLY A 41 0.76 7.68 8.21
C GLY A 41 1.50 7.20 9.47
N PHE A 42 2.33 6.17 9.33
CA PHE A 42 3.11 5.64 10.44
C PHE A 42 4.18 6.62 10.91
N HIS A 43 4.36 6.65 12.22
CA HIS A 43 5.42 7.41 12.85
C HIS A 43 6.75 6.64 12.71
N PRO A 44 7.85 7.28 12.24
CA PRO A 44 9.17 6.66 12.24
C PRO A 44 9.63 6.35 13.67
N VAL A 45 10.12 5.13 13.90
CA VAL A 45 10.65 4.69 15.19
C VAL A 45 11.98 3.98 14.96
N TYR A 46 12.98 4.28 15.78
CA TYR A 46 14.34 3.74 15.64
C TYR A 46 14.75 2.96 16.88
N VAL A 47 15.56 1.92 16.68
CA VAL A 47 16.18 1.18 17.79
C VAL A 47 17.04 2.14 18.62
N GLY A 48 16.85 2.13 19.93
CA GLY A 48 17.53 3.02 20.86
C GLY A 48 16.72 4.22 21.30
N ASP A 49 15.64 4.59 20.59
CA ASP A 49 14.74 5.66 21.01
C ASP A 49 14.17 5.40 22.41
N VAL A 50 13.90 6.48 23.16
CA VAL A 50 13.29 6.41 24.49
C VAL A 50 11.98 7.19 24.49
N TYR A 51 10.87 6.46 24.63
CA TYR A 51 9.54 7.04 24.69
C TYR A 51 9.16 7.31 26.15
N ALA A 52 8.60 8.50 26.40
CA ALA A 52 8.17 8.97 27.72
C ALA A 52 9.26 8.84 28.81
N GLY A 53 10.55 8.93 28.43
CA GLY A 53 11.67 8.77 29.36
C GLY A 53 11.81 7.37 29.98
N LYS A 54 11.04 6.38 29.52
CA LYS A 54 10.86 5.09 30.20
C LYS A 54 10.99 3.87 29.30
N TYR A 55 10.53 3.93 28.06
CA TYR A 55 10.46 2.77 27.17
C TYR A 55 11.53 2.86 26.09
N LYS A 56 12.62 2.12 26.26
CA LYS A 56 13.69 2.03 25.27
C LYS A 56 13.32 1.03 24.18
N ILE A 57 13.32 1.47 22.92
CA ILE A 57 13.04 0.62 21.76
C ILE A 57 14.21 -0.36 21.53
N LEU A 58 13.90 -1.66 21.44
CA LEU A 58 14.90 -2.72 21.21
C LEU A 58 14.83 -3.28 19.80
N ASN A 59 13.64 -3.64 19.33
CA ASN A 59 13.46 -4.20 17.99
C ASN A 59 12.01 -4.08 17.52
N LYS A 60 11.78 -4.07 16.21
CA LYS A 60 10.43 -4.20 15.64
C LYS A 60 10.02 -5.66 15.67
N ILE A 61 8.80 -5.94 16.11
CA ILE A 61 8.27 -7.31 16.20
C ILE A 61 7.02 -7.54 15.34
N GLY A 62 6.48 -6.49 14.73
CA GLY A 62 5.39 -6.63 13.77
C GLY A 62 4.86 -5.30 13.27
N PHE A 63 3.92 -5.39 12.34
CA PHE A 63 3.08 -4.30 11.87
C PHE A 63 1.76 -4.88 11.37
N GLY A 64 0.74 -4.03 11.34
CA GLY A 64 -0.54 -4.29 10.70
C GLY A 64 -0.98 -3.06 9.94
N VAL A 65 -2.23 -3.06 9.47
CA VAL A 65 -2.77 -1.98 8.62
C VAL A 65 -2.68 -0.59 9.26
N TYR A 66 -2.80 -0.52 10.60
CA TYR A 66 -2.90 0.75 11.32
C TYR A 66 -1.77 1.01 12.32
N SER A 67 -0.88 0.04 12.55
CA SER A 67 0.06 0.14 13.66
C SER A 67 1.33 -0.67 13.42
N THR A 68 2.44 -0.16 13.95
CA THR A 68 3.67 -0.92 14.14
C THR A 68 3.82 -1.37 15.59
N VAL A 69 4.37 -2.55 15.83
CA VAL A 69 4.58 -3.11 17.16
C VAL A 69 6.07 -3.29 17.42
N TRP A 70 6.53 -2.80 18.56
CA TRP A 70 7.94 -2.76 18.94
C TRP A 70 8.15 -3.43 20.30
N LEU A 71 9.20 -4.25 20.40
CA LEU A 71 9.72 -4.74 21.68
C LEU A 71 10.46 -3.61 22.37
N VAL A 72 10.10 -3.37 23.63
CA VAL A 72 10.70 -2.31 24.45
C VAL A 72 11.18 -2.84 25.79
N ARG A 73 12.16 -2.15 26.39
CA ARG A 73 12.56 -2.33 27.79
C ARG A 73 12.13 -1.13 28.60
N ASP A 74 11.48 -1.39 29.73
CA ASP A 74 11.26 -0.39 30.77
C ASP A 74 12.59 -0.09 31.47
N VAL A 75 13.15 1.11 31.30
CA VAL A 75 14.44 1.49 31.90
C VAL A 75 14.32 1.95 33.35
N THR A 76 13.09 2.05 33.88
CA THR A 76 12.84 2.39 35.28
C THR A 76 12.73 1.16 36.18
N LYS A 77 12.70 -0.04 35.59
CA LYS A 77 12.66 -1.32 36.30
C LYS A 77 13.96 -2.05 36.06
N SER A 78 14.71 -2.26 37.14
CA SER A 78 15.92 -3.09 37.16
C SER A 78 15.64 -4.47 37.74
#